data_AF-A0A1G1CEX2-F1
#
_entry.id   AF-A0A1G1CEX2-F1
#
_cell.length_a   1.000
_cell.length_b   1.000
_cell.length_c   1.000
_cell.angle_alpha   90.00
_cell.angle_beta   90.00
_cell.angle_gamma   90.00
#
_symmetry.space_group_name_H-M   'P 1'
#
loop_
_entity.id
_entity.type
_entity.pdbx_description
1 polymer ?
#
loop_
_entity_poly.entity_id
_entity_poly.type
_entity_poly.pdbx_seq_one_letter_code
_entity_poly.pdbx_strand_id
1 'polypeptide(L)'
;MEEALRGAVQASDVTAGIAVLIAVLAAAGADAEHRTAVVVAAAAVVALAVCLVWTSRTLAGRATAREAELSLQIENLRGEMGRFQARSAQTAKTIETYAQHLTAADTNQLELCVKMMSQTEDSSKEARSAAEVLIVLEGNTRGIASTSEQLSANVATVATAAEEISTNINSIASTSEEISGNMSAVATTTEQLSSNLRTIDTALKGISGAITGIAGNAREGATVAGNASRAAGETSGIMAALGKSAEEIGKVTNVIQTIAQQTNLLALNAAIEAASAGEAGKGFAVVANEVKELAKQTTAATGDITTKIQGIQDNTQRAVDAIRDITVIITKINELQNLISSMVDQQTRSTQEISRNVTEAVAGINEIAKNISQSAEGANQVSRSIGEIATGANDVAKNVAEAASAVNDLNAKLCENTVMATESSRYTRRASEASASTRERMQEMMVAVDQICDVVRELEKMSETVGAPATSAPA
;
A
#
# COMPACT_ATOMS: atom_id res chain seq x y z
N MET A 1 65.79 -115.98 5.03
CA MET A 1 65.75 -117.35 5.57
C MET A 1 64.98 -118.17 4.55
N GLU A 2 65.58 -118.39 3.38
CA GLU A 2 66.31 -119.64 3.05
C GLU A 2 65.32 -120.81 3.08
N GLU A 3 64.87 -121.40 1.98
CA GLU A 3 65.69 -121.99 0.93
C GLU A 3 67.03 -122.53 1.45
N ALA A 4 67.00 -123.48 2.39
CA ALA A 4 68.03 -124.51 2.51
C ALA A 4 67.65 -125.62 3.50
N LEU A 5 68.07 -126.85 3.14
CA LEU A 5 68.17 -128.10 3.91
C LEU A 5 66.91 -129.01 3.93
N ARG A 6 66.66 -129.76 2.85
CA ARG A 6 67.19 -131.12 2.50
C ARG A 6 66.87 -132.25 3.50
N GLY A 7 66.12 -133.24 3.00
CA GLY A 7 66.71 -134.54 2.61
C GLY A 7 66.76 -135.68 3.63
N ALA A 8 65.82 -136.62 3.48
CA ALA A 8 65.97 -138.07 3.28
C ALA A 8 66.75 -139.00 4.26
N VAL A 9 66.30 -140.27 4.22
CA VAL A 9 66.93 -141.58 4.58
C VAL A 9 66.39 -142.19 5.90
N GLN A 10 65.45 -143.14 5.87
CA GLN A 10 65.49 -144.60 5.56
C GLN A 10 66.05 -145.51 6.68
N ALA A 11 65.16 -146.42 7.13
CA ALA A 11 65.34 -147.88 7.24
C ALA A 11 65.76 -148.58 8.57
N SER A 12 64.90 -149.56 8.89
CA SER A 12 65.16 -150.99 9.25
C SER A 12 65.35 -151.48 10.70
N ASP A 13 64.72 -152.65 10.91
CA ASP A 13 65.09 -153.79 11.76
C ASP A 13 64.97 -153.70 13.29
N VAL A 14 63.82 -154.14 13.81
CA VAL A 14 63.76 -155.00 15.02
C VAL A 14 62.64 -156.05 14.89
N THR A 15 62.78 -156.94 13.92
CA THR A 15 62.02 -158.21 13.80
C THR A 15 62.89 -159.45 14.09
N ALA A 16 64.12 -159.29 14.61
CA ALA A 16 65.06 -160.42 14.80
C ALA A 16 65.47 -160.70 16.26
N GLY A 17 64.97 -159.96 17.27
CA GLY A 17 65.53 -160.00 18.62
C GLY A 17 64.96 -161.03 19.62
N ILE A 18 63.70 -161.46 19.51
CA ILE A 18 63.04 -162.26 20.59
C ILE A 18 62.45 -163.56 20.04
N ALA A 19 63.11 -164.15 19.03
CA ALA A 19 63.08 -165.59 18.75
C ALA A 19 64.10 -166.37 19.63
N VAL A 20 64.91 -165.66 20.43
CA VAL A 20 65.94 -166.25 21.30
C VAL A 20 65.43 -166.55 22.72
N LEU A 21 64.30 -165.97 23.15
CA LEU A 21 63.75 -166.19 24.50
C LEU A 21 62.82 -167.40 24.64
N ILE A 22 62.78 -168.28 23.62
CA ILE A 22 62.13 -169.60 23.69
C ILE A 22 63.14 -170.73 23.98
N ALA A 23 64.45 -170.49 23.81
CA ALA A 23 65.43 -171.57 23.88
C ALA A 23 66.00 -171.88 25.29
N VAL A 24 65.78 -171.05 26.31
CA VAL A 24 66.46 -171.19 27.62
C VAL A 24 65.53 -171.61 28.79
N LEU A 25 64.22 -171.72 28.59
CA LEU A 25 63.28 -172.19 29.62
C LEU A 25 62.71 -173.60 29.34
N ALA A 26 63.49 -174.43 28.65
CA ALA A 26 63.20 -175.85 28.41
C ALA A 26 64.19 -176.81 29.10
N ALA A 27 65.12 -176.32 29.94
CA ALA A 27 66.20 -177.17 30.46
C ALA A 27 66.60 -176.83 31.91
N ALA A 28 65.67 -177.00 32.86
CA ALA A 28 65.99 -177.32 34.26
C ALA A 28 64.73 -177.84 34.95
N GLY A 29 64.63 -179.17 35.07
CA GLY A 29 63.61 -179.80 35.90
C GLY A 29 64.06 -179.87 37.36
N ALA A 30 63.19 -179.44 38.27
CA ALA A 30 62.89 -180.11 39.53
C ALA A 30 61.80 -179.34 40.30
N ASP A 31 60.75 -180.09 40.63
CA ASP A 31 59.73 -179.97 41.68
C ASP A 31 58.66 -178.86 41.69
N ALA A 32 57.44 -179.36 41.87
CA ALA A 32 56.20 -178.85 41.33
C ALA A 32 55.26 -178.35 42.44
N GLU A 33 55.11 -177.03 42.47
CA GLU A 33 53.81 -176.34 42.44
C GLU A 33 53.99 -174.81 42.46
N HIS A 34 55.23 -174.34 42.28
CA HIS A 34 55.58 -172.93 42.03
C HIS A 34 55.11 -172.41 40.65
N ARG A 35 54.17 -173.11 39.98
CA ARG A 35 53.57 -172.75 38.68
C ARG A 35 52.51 -171.65 38.77
N THR A 36 52.04 -171.28 39.97
CA THR A 36 51.04 -170.22 40.15
C THR A 36 51.66 -168.84 40.40
N ALA A 37 52.88 -168.76 40.92
CA ALA A 37 53.54 -167.47 41.22
C ALA A 37 54.04 -166.74 39.97
N VAL A 38 54.41 -167.46 38.89
CA VAL A 38 54.93 -166.86 37.65
C VAL A 38 53.81 -166.34 36.73
N VAL A 39 52.62 -166.93 36.82
CA VAL A 39 51.42 -166.45 36.09
C VAL A 39 50.92 -165.12 36.67
N VAL A 40 51.13 -164.89 37.97
CA VAL A 40 50.75 -163.63 38.64
C VAL A 40 51.67 -162.45 38.26
N ALA A 41 52.95 -162.70 38.00
CA ALA A 41 53.89 -161.64 37.59
C ALA A 41 53.68 -161.17 36.13
N ALA A 42 53.31 -162.08 35.21
CA ALA A 42 53.05 -161.73 33.81
C ALA A 42 51.73 -160.96 33.63
N ALA A 43 50.71 -161.25 34.44
CA ALA A 43 49.43 -160.54 34.41
C ALA A 43 49.54 -159.10 34.93
N ALA A 44 50.41 -158.84 35.92
CA ALA A 44 50.60 -157.51 36.50
C ALA A 44 51.29 -156.52 35.53
N VAL A 45 52.22 -156.99 34.69
CA VAL A 45 52.93 -156.14 33.72
C VAL A 45 52.03 -155.76 32.53
N VAL A 46 51.15 -156.65 32.09
CA VAL A 46 50.16 -156.36 31.03
C VAL A 46 49.07 -155.40 31.54
N ALA A 47 48.64 -155.52 32.79
CA ALA A 47 47.68 -154.58 33.39
C ALA A 47 48.25 -153.16 33.55
N LEU A 48 49.55 -153.02 33.86
CA LEU A 48 50.24 -151.72 33.93
C LEU A 48 50.44 -151.07 32.56
N ALA A 49 50.66 -151.86 31.51
CA ALA A 49 50.77 -151.36 30.13
C ALA A 49 49.42 -150.84 29.59
N VAL A 50 48.30 -151.47 29.95
CA VAL A 50 46.96 -151.01 29.55
C VAL A 50 46.54 -149.73 30.30
N CYS A 51 46.99 -149.53 31.55
CA CYS A 51 46.67 -148.33 32.32
C CYS A 51 47.46 -147.07 31.85
N LEU A 52 48.70 -147.25 31.37
CA LEU A 52 49.51 -146.16 30.80
C LEU A 52 49.03 -145.71 29.41
N VAL A 53 48.45 -146.60 28.61
CA VAL A 53 47.86 -146.25 27.30
C VAL A 53 46.50 -145.54 27.46
N TRP A 54 45.75 -145.81 28.52
CA TRP A 54 44.45 -145.16 28.75
C TRP A 54 44.58 -143.76 29.38
N THR A 55 45.62 -143.52 30.19
CA THR A 55 45.94 -142.19 30.73
C THR A 55 46.60 -141.27 29.70
N SER A 56 47.38 -141.81 28.74
CA SER A 56 47.92 -141.01 27.62
C SER A 56 46.85 -140.60 26.59
N ARG A 57 45.76 -141.38 26.45
CA ARG A 57 44.67 -141.06 25.50
C ARG A 57 43.62 -140.08 26.03
N THR A 58 43.57 -139.81 27.34
CA THR A 58 42.58 -138.90 27.95
C THR A 58 43.17 -137.54 28.35
N LEU A 59 44.49 -137.37 28.32
CA LEU A 59 45.18 -136.08 28.48
C LEU A 59 45.58 -135.41 27.15
N ALA A 60 45.57 -136.14 26.03
CA ALA A 60 45.85 -135.60 24.69
C ALA A 60 44.63 -134.97 23.97
N GLY A 61 43.46 -134.90 24.63
CA GLY A 61 42.23 -134.29 24.09
C GLY A 61 41.95 -132.85 24.53
N ARG A 62 42.87 -132.20 25.27
CA ARG A 62 42.72 -130.84 25.81
C ARG A 62 43.79 -129.84 25.37
N ALA A 63 44.64 -130.20 24.40
CA ALA A 63 45.75 -129.36 23.94
C ALA A 63 45.69 -128.92 22.47
N THR A 64 44.61 -129.17 21.74
CA THR A 64 44.44 -128.77 20.32
C THR A 64 43.24 -127.86 20.06
N ALA A 65 42.77 -127.14 21.10
CA ALA A 65 41.72 -126.14 21.01
C ALA A 65 42.12 -124.77 21.60
N ARG A 66 43.44 -124.50 21.76
CA ARG A 66 43.97 -123.25 22.33
C ARG A 66 45.08 -122.57 21.49
N GLU A 67 45.23 -122.97 20.22
CA GLU A 67 46.16 -122.37 19.24
C GLU A 67 45.47 -121.74 18.02
N ALA A 68 44.13 -121.68 17.99
CA ALA A 68 43.36 -120.95 16.98
C ALA A 68 42.83 -119.57 17.44
N GLU A 69 43.15 -119.15 18.68
CA GLU A 69 42.63 -117.92 19.30
C GLU A 69 43.68 -116.79 19.42
N LEU A 70 44.98 -117.08 19.26
CA LEU A 70 46.06 -116.07 19.33
C LEU A 70 46.48 -115.49 17.97
N SER A 71 46.24 -116.17 16.85
CA SER A 71 46.51 -115.66 15.49
C SER A 71 45.47 -114.64 15.02
N LEU A 72 44.28 -114.62 15.64
CA LEU A 72 43.20 -113.67 15.34
C LEU A 72 43.33 -112.34 16.12
N GLN A 73 44.11 -112.30 17.21
CA GLN A 73 44.37 -111.06 17.98
C GLN A 73 45.46 -110.17 17.36
N ILE A 74 46.44 -110.74 16.65
CA ILE A 74 47.53 -109.98 16.01
C ILE A 74 47.06 -109.29 14.71
N GLU A 75 46.15 -109.91 13.95
CA GLU A 75 45.48 -109.28 12.80
C GLU A 75 44.57 -108.11 13.25
N ASN A 76 43.91 -108.25 14.41
CA ASN A 76 43.00 -107.23 14.95
C ASN A 76 43.74 -106.00 15.51
N LEU A 77 44.90 -106.19 16.15
CA LEU A 77 45.75 -105.09 16.64
C LEU A 77 46.43 -104.30 15.51
N ARG A 78 46.82 -104.95 14.40
CA ARG A 78 47.30 -104.24 13.19
C ARG A 78 46.19 -103.42 12.54
N GLY A 79 44.96 -103.94 12.57
CA GLY A 79 43.75 -103.22 12.14
C GLY A 79 43.35 -102.05 13.06
N GLU A 80 43.64 -102.10 14.36
CA GLU A 80 43.40 -100.96 15.28
C GLU A 80 44.45 -99.86 15.15
N MET A 81 45.72 -100.19 14.94
CA MET A 81 46.79 -99.20 14.74
C MET A 81 46.65 -98.44 13.42
N GLY A 82 46.25 -99.12 12.33
CA GLY A 82 45.87 -98.48 11.07
C GLY A 82 44.63 -97.59 11.19
N ARG A 83 43.64 -97.99 12.03
CA ARG A 83 42.47 -97.16 12.36
C ARG A 83 42.86 -95.95 13.22
N PHE A 84 43.85 -96.04 14.10
CA PHE A 84 44.34 -94.91 14.90
C PHE A 84 45.13 -93.90 14.06
N GLN A 85 46.04 -94.34 13.17
CA GLN A 85 46.74 -93.45 12.24
C GLN A 85 45.79 -92.80 11.23
N ALA A 86 44.82 -93.56 10.70
CA ALA A 86 43.77 -92.99 9.86
C ALA A 86 42.91 -91.98 10.62
N ARG A 87 42.58 -92.25 11.90
CA ARG A 87 41.83 -91.32 12.76
C ARG A 87 42.63 -90.06 13.10
N SER A 88 43.94 -90.17 13.37
CA SER A 88 44.87 -89.07 13.61
C SER A 88 45.01 -88.16 12.39
N ALA A 89 45.25 -88.75 11.21
CA ALA A 89 45.30 -88.02 9.95
C ALA A 89 43.95 -87.38 9.59
N GLN A 90 42.84 -88.05 9.95
CA GLN A 90 41.50 -87.49 9.77
C GLN A 90 41.22 -86.34 10.76
N THR A 91 41.70 -86.39 12.02
CA THR A 91 41.62 -85.26 12.95
C THR A 91 42.45 -84.06 12.50
N ALA A 92 43.68 -84.27 12.03
CA ALA A 92 44.51 -83.20 11.47
C ALA A 92 43.84 -82.56 10.25
N LYS A 93 43.31 -83.38 9.32
CA LYS A 93 42.58 -82.89 8.16
C LYS A 93 41.28 -82.16 8.54
N THR A 94 40.57 -82.59 9.58
CA THR A 94 39.41 -81.84 10.08
C THR A 94 39.81 -80.53 10.72
N ILE A 95 40.91 -80.48 11.49
CA ILE A 95 41.41 -79.21 12.09
C ILE A 95 41.84 -78.25 10.98
N GLU A 96 42.54 -78.73 9.95
CA GLU A 96 42.92 -77.93 8.78
C GLU A 96 41.69 -77.42 8.01
N THR A 97 40.67 -78.27 7.84
CA THR A 97 39.40 -77.87 7.19
C THR A 97 38.65 -76.84 8.04
N TYR A 98 38.61 -77.00 9.37
CA TYR A 98 38.01 -76.03 10.29
C TYR A 98 38.79 -74.73 10.35
N ALA A 99 40.12 -74.77 10.34
CA ALA A 99 40.99 -73.61 10.26
C ALA A 99 40.72 -72.85 8.96
N GLN A 100 40.75 -73.51 7.80
CA GLN A 100 40.42 -72.91 6.50
C GLN A 100 39.00 -72.33 6.45
N HIS A 101 38.01 -73.00 7.03
CA HIS A 101 36.65 -72.45 7.13
C HIS A 101 36.59 -71.22 8.05
N LEU A 102 37.34 -71.20 9.15
CA LEU A 102 37.43 -70.02 10.01
C LEU A 102 38.21 -68.88 9.33
N THR A 103 39.32 -69.12 8.64
CA THR A 103 40.07 -68.08 7.91
C THR A 103 39.24 -67.51 6.76
N ALA A 104 38.49 -68.37 6.05
CA ALA A 104 37.57 -67.93 5.00
C ALA A 104 36.35 -67.18 5.56
N ALA A 105 35.84 -67.58 6.73
CA ALA A 105 34.78 -66.84 7.42
C ALA A 105 35.28 -65.49 7.95
N ASP A 106 36.50 -65.44 8.47
CA ASP A 106 37.17 -64.25 9.01
C ASP A 106 37.46 -63.23 7.90
N THR A 107 38.06 -63.66 6.78
CA THR A 107 38.28 -62.78 5.61
C THR A 107 36.97 -62.26 5.01
N ASN A 108 35.94 -63.11 4.88
CA ASN A 108 34.63 -62.66 4.41
C ASN A 108 33.94 -61.71 5.40
N GLN A 109 34.04 -61.97 6.72
CA GLN A 109 33.49 -61.07 7.74
C GLN A 109 34.25 -59.74 7.81
N LEU A 110 35.57 -59.76 7.65
CA LEU A 110 36.42 -58.57 7.60
C LEU A 110 36.11 -57.73 6.35
N GLU A 111 35.99 -58.35 5.18
CA GLU A 111 35.58 -57.67 3.95
C GLU A 111 34.18 -57.04 4.08
N LEU A 112 33.23 -57.78 4.65
CA LEU A 112 31.89 -57.28 4.94
C LEU A 112 31.92 -56.12 5.96
N CYS A 113 32.74 -56.23 7.02
CA CYS A 113 32.91 -55.20 8.03
C CYS A 113 33.50 -53.92 7.43
N VAL A 114 34.56 -54.02 6.62
CA VAL A 114 35.18 -52.88 5.93
C VAL A 114 34.20 -52.23 4.95
N LYS A 115 33.45 -53.01 4.18
CA LYS A 115 32.43 -52.49 3.26
C LYS A 115 31.30 -51.77 3.99
N MET A 116 30.81 -52.36 5.08
CA MET A 116 29.81 -51.74 5.94
C MET A 116 30.34 -50.47 6.64
N MET A 117 31.61 -50.44 7.05
CA MET A 117 32.23 -49.25 7.66
C MET A 117 32.33 -48.11 6.67
N SER A 118 32.80 -48.39 5.45
CA SER A 118 32.85 -47.41 4.36
C SER A 118 31.46 -46.84 4.07
N GLN A 119 30.45 -47.72 3.91
CA GLN A 119 29.07 -47.31 3.66
C GLN A 119 28.48 -46.51 4.84
N THR A 120 28.82 -46.84 6.09
CA THR A 120 28.35 -46.10 7.28
C THR A 120 29.06 -44.76 7.42
N GLU A 121 30.32 -44.66 7.00
CA GLU A 121 31.06 -43.40 6.96
C GLU A 121 30.48 -42.46 5.90
N ASP A 122 30.18 -42.97 4.71
CA ASP A 122 29.54 -42.21 3.62
C ASP A 122 28.13 -41.76 4.03
N SER A 123 27.28 -42.65 4.54
CA SER A 123 25.96 -42.27 5.06
C SER A 123 26.04 -41.26 6.22
N SER A 124 27.09 -41.34 7.05
CA SER A 124 27.31 -40.35 8.12
C SER A 124 27.76 -39.00 7.58
N LYS A 125 28.53 -38.95 6.48
CA LYS A 125 28.90 -37.71 5.79
C LYS A 125 27.69 -37.08 5.13
N GLU A 126 26.87 -37.88 4.44
CA GLU A 126 25.61 -37.46 3.83
C GLU A 126 24.63 -36.91 4.87
N ALA A 127 24.45 -37.61 6.01
CA ALA A 127 23.59 -37.13 7.09
C ALA A 127 24.06 -35.80 7.69
N ARG A 128 25.39 -35.60 7.84
CA ARG A 128 25.94 -34.32 8.30
C ARG A 128 25.74 -33.20 7.30
N SER A 129 26.00 -33.45 6.02
CA SER A 129 25.76 -32.48 4.95
C SER A 129 24.28 -32.11 4.84
N ALA A 130 23.38 -33.09 4.93
CA ALA A 130 21.94 -32.85 4.94
C ALA A 130 21.51 -32.00 6.15
N ALA A 131 22.09 -32.24 7.34
CA ALA A 131 21.80 -31.42 8.52
C ALA A 131 22.25 -29.97 8.36
N GLU A 132 23.41 -29.74 7.74
CA GLU A 132 23.91 -28.39 7.47
C GLU A 132 23.01 -27.63 6.47
N VAL A 133 22.57 -28.29 5.40
CA VAL A 133 21.60 -27.74 4.44
C VAL A 133 20.27 -27.41 5.12
N LEU A 134 19.79 -28.26 6.04
CA LEU A 134 18.54 -28.01 6.77
C LEU A 134 18.63 -26.80 7.70
N ILE A 135 19.76 -26.59 8.37
CA ILE A 135 19.98 -25.39 9.21
C ILE A 135 19.90 -24.11 8.35
N VAL A 136 20.54 -24.12 7.18
CA VAL A 136 20.49 -22.99 6.23
C VAL A 136 19.07 -22.79 5.71
N LEU A 137 18.36 -23.89 5.37
CA LEU A 137 16.97 -23.84 4.91
C LEU A 137 16.02 -23.29 5.97
N GLU A 138 16.14 -23.71 7.22
CA GLU A 138 15.36 -23.18 8.35
C GLU A 138 15.64 -21.69 8.57
N GLY A 139 16.91 -21.27 8.48
CA GLY A 139 17.32 -19.88 8.56
C GLY A 139 16.71 -19.03 7.44
N ASN A 140 16.79 -19.50 6.20
CA ASN A 140 16.18 -18.85 5.04
C ASN A 140 14.66 -18.79 5.16
N THR A 141 14.00 -19.87 5.59
CA THR A 141 12.55 -19.93 5.76
C THR A 141 12.07 -18.94 6.81
N ARG A 142 12.80 -18.81 7.93
CA ARG A 142 12.51 -17.79 8.96
C ARG A 142 12.72 -16.37 8.42
N GLY A 143 13.78 -16.14 7.64
CA GLY A 143 14.03 -14.86 6.98
C GLY A 143 12.90 -14.48 6.02
N ILE A 144 12.49 -15.41 5.14
CA ILE A 144 11.40 -15.20 4.19
C ILE A 144 10.08 -14.96 4.94
N ALA A 145 9.78 -15.70 6.01
CA ALA A 145 8.60 -15.48 6.83
C ALA A 145 8.54 -14.06 7.42
N SER A 146 9.64 -13.58 7.99
CA SER A 146 9.71 -12.20 8.51
C SER A 146 9.52 -11.16 7.40
N THR A 147 10.13 -11.35 6.23
CA THR A 147 9.92 -10.44 5.09
C THR A 147 8.49 -10.51 4.55
N SER A 148 7.85 -11.67 4.60
CA SER A 148 6.46 -11.86 4.18
C SER A 148 5.49 -11.14 5.13
N GLU A 149 5.72 -11.21 6.44
CA GLU A 149 4.96 -10.44 7.43
C GLU A 149 5.10 -8.93 7.20
N GLN A 150 6.33 -8.45 6.99
CA GLN A 150 6.57 -7.04 6.66
C GLN A 150 5.89 -6.62 5.34
N LEU A 151 5.95 -7.47 4.31
CA LEU A 151 5.30 -7.21 3.04
C LEU A 151 3.77 -7.17 3.21
N SER A 152 3.19 -8.07 4.01
CA SER A 152 1.76 -8.07 4.34
C SER A 152 1.34 -6.76 5.00
N ALA A 153 2.11 -6.28 5.99
CA ALA A 153 1.84 -5.01 6.66
C ALA A 153 1.96 -3.81 5.71
N ASN A 154 2.95 -3.82 4.80
CA ASN A 154 3.10 -2.78 3.80
C ASN A 154 1.92 -2.78 2.80
N VAL A 155 1.50 -3.95 2.32
CA VAL A 155 0.34 -4.09 1.42
C VAL A 155 -0.93 -3.56 2.08
N ALA A 156 -1.17 -3.87 3.36
CA ALA A 156 -2.30 -3.32 4.11
C ALA A 156 -2.24 -1.79 4.23
N THR A 157 -1.06 -1.24 4.49
CA THR A 157 -0.86 0.22 4.58
C THR A 157 -1.15 0.91 3.24
N VAL A 158 -0.67 0.34 2.13
CA VAL A 158 -0.94 0.87 0.79
C VAL A 158 -2.43 0.74 0.43
N ALA A 159 -3.10 -0.33 0.87
CA ALA A 159 -4.54 -0.50 0.69
C ALA A 159 -5.32 0.65 1.35
N THR A 160 -5.04 0.95 2.62
CA THR A 160 -5.67 2.05 3.35
C THR A 160 -5.39 3.40 2.69
N ALA A 161 -4.15 3.65 2.27
CA ALA A 161 -3.81 4.89 1.55
C ALA A 161 -4.58 5.03 0.22
N ALA A 162 -4.80 3.93 -0.51
CA ALA A 162 -5.59 3.95 -1.74
C ALA A 162 -7.08 4.26 -1.49
N GLU A 163 -7.66 3.73 -0.40
CA GLU A 163 -9.03 4.05 0.03
C GLU A 163 -9.19 5.52 0.44
N GLU A 164 -8.22 6.06 1.19
CA GLU A 164 -8.18 7.48 1.56
C GLU A 164 -8.08 8.38 0.32
N ILE A 165 -7.22 8.02 -0.64
CA ILE A 165 -7.12 8.72 -1.93
C ILE A 165 -8.47 8.70 -2.65
N SER A 166 -9.16 7.56 -2.72
CA SER A 166 -10.48 7.46 -3.35
C SER A 166 -11.51 8.38 -2.69
N THR A 167 -11.51 8.46 -1.37
CA THR A 167 -12.39 9.35 -0.60
C THR A 167 -12.09 10.83 -0.88
N ASN A 168 -10.80 11.19 -0.94
CA ASN A 168 -10.36 12.54 -1.25
C ASN A 168 -10.74 12.94 -2.68
N ILE A 169 -10.57 12.06 -3.66
CA ILE A 169 -10.98 12.28 -5.06
C ILE A 169 -12.46 12.64 -5.15
N ASN A 170 -13.34 11.90 -4.48
CA ASN A 170 -14.78 12.20 -4.48
C ASN A 170 -15.09 13.56 -3.84
N SER A 171 -14.39 13.92 -2.77
CA SER A 171 -14.55 15.22 -2.10
C SER A 171 -14.09 16.39 -2.98
N ILE A 172 -12.95 16.23 -3.67
CA ILE A 172 -12.45 17.24 -4.61
C ILE A 172 -13.38 17.33 -5.82
N ALA A 173 -13.93 16.21 -6.31
CA ALA A 173 -14.86 16.20 -7.44
C ALA A 173 -16.12 17.02 -7.13
N SER A 174 -16.73 16.77 -5.97
CA SER A 174 -17.90 17.54 -5.50
C SER A 174 -17.59 19.02 -5.33
N THR A 175 -16.43 19.36 -4.75
CA THR A 175 -16.00 20.77 -4.59
C THR A 175 -15.79 21.44 -5.96
N SER A 176 -15.23 20.71 -6.94
CA SER A 176 -15.02 21.22 -8.29
C SER A 176 -16.33 21.49 -9.03
N GLU A 177 -17.34 20.63 -8.85
CA GLU A 177 -18.69 20.84 -9.37
C GLU A 177 -19.35 22.07 -8.73
N GLU A 178 -19.23 22.23 -7.41
CA GLU A 178 -19.73 23.39 -6.68
C GLU A 178 -19.08 24.70 -7.17
N ILE A 179 -17.76 24.71 -7.37
CA ILE A 179 -17.03 25.85 -7.95
C ILE A 179 -17.60 26.19 -9.33
N SER A 180 -17.82 25.18 -10.18
CA SER A 180 -18.38 25.39 -11.53
C SER A 180 -19.79 25.99 -11.48
N GLY A 181 -20.66 25.48 -10.61
CA GLY A 181 -22.00 26.02 -10.37
C GLY A 181 -21.96 27.46 -9.87
N ASN A 182 -21.10 27.76 -8.91
CA ASN A 182 -20.89 29.12 -8.39
C ASN A 182 -20.40 30.07 -9.49
N MET A 183 -19.46 29.65 -10.34
CA MET A 183 -18.99 30.46 -11.47
C MET A 183 -20.12 30.78 -12.45
N SER A 184 -21.01 29.83 -12.74
CA SER A 184 -22.19 30.07 -13.58
C SER A 184 -23.17 31.09 -12.97
N ALA A 185 -23.40 31.01 -11.65
CA ALA A 185 -24.24 31.98 -10.93
C ALA A 185 -23.63 33.39 -10.94
N VAL A 186 -22.31 33.50 -10.71
CA VAL A 186 -21.60 34.78 -10.77
C VAL A 186 -21.60 35.33 -12.19
N ALA A 187 -21.47 34.50 -13.23
CA ALA A 187 -21.54 34.93 -14.63
C ALA A 187 -22.89 35.59 -14.93
N THR A 188 -24.00 34.93 -14.57
CA THR A 188 -25.36 35.48 -14.73
C THR A 188 -25.52 36.83 -14.02
N THR A 189 -25.02 36.94 -12.80
CA THR A 189 -25.06 38.19 -12.02
C THR A 189 -24.24 39.30 -12.67
N THR A 190 -23.09 38.94 -13.25
CA THR A 190 -22.18 39.87 -13.94
C THR A 190 -22.83 40.39 -15.23
N GLU A 191 -23.51 39.53 -15.99
CA GLU A 191 -24.29 39.93 -17.18
C GLU A 191 -25.43 40.89 -16.81
N GLN A 192 -26.18 40.58 -15.75
CA GLN A 192 -27.24 41.46 -15.25
C GLN A 192 -26.68 42.83 -14.83
N LEU A 193 -25.54 42.85 -14.14
CA LEU A 193 -24.90 44.09 -13.73
C LEU A 193 -24.42 44.93 -14.93
N SER A 194 -23.87 44.27 -15.96
CA SER A 194 -23.50 44.92 -17.22
C SER A 194 -24.71 45.57 -17.92
N SER A 195 -25.85 44.87 -17.93
CA SER A 195 -27.13 45.41 -18.43
C SER A 195 -27.57 46.64 -17.63
N ASN A 196 -27.56 46.56 -16.30
CA ASN A 196 -27.93 47.67 -15.43
C ASN A 196 -27.04 48.91 -15.65
N LEU A 197 -25.73 48.73 -15.83
CA LEU A 197 -24.83 49.86 -16.13
C LEU A 197 -25.11 50.49 -17.50
N ARG A 198 -25.51 49.71 -18.52
CA ARG A 198 -25.95 50.28 -19.81
C ARG A 198 -27.22 51.12 -19.66
N THR A 199 -28.15 50.69 -18.81
CA THR A 199 -29.34 51.48 -18.47
C THR A 199 -28.95 52.78 -17.77
N ILE A 200 -28.02 52.72 -16.82
CA ILE A 200 -27.52 53.92 -16.12
C ILE A 200 -26.80 54.87 -17.11
N ASP A 201 -25.96 54.38 -18.01
CA ASP A 201 -25.32 55.19 -19.06
C ASP A 201 -26.36 55.92 -19.93
N THR A 202 -27.42 55.22 -20.32
CA THR A 202 -28.53 55.81 -21.08
C THR A 202 -29.25 56.89 -20.26
N ALA A 203 -29.51 56.64 -18.98
CA ALA A 203 -30.13 57.61 -18.08
C ALA A 203 -29.25 58.86 -17.90
N LEU A 204 -27.93 58.70 -17.77
CA LEU A 204 -26.97 59.81 -17.65
C LEU A 204 -26.95 60.66 -18.92
N LYS A 205 -27.02 60.06 -20.11
CA LYS A 205 -27.17 60.81 -21.37
C LYS A 205 -28.46 61.63 -21.38
N GLY A 206 -29.57 61.05 -20.91
CA GLY A 206 -30.85 61.75 -20.74
C GLY A 206 -30.76 62.94 -19.77
N ILE A 207 -30.12 62.74 -18.61
CA ILE A 207 -29.87 63.79 -17.61
C ILE A 207 -29.01 64.91 -18.21
N SER A 208 -27.93 64.58 -18.91
CA SER A 208 -27.07 65.58 -19.56
C SER A 208 -27.83 66.43 -20.59
N GLY A 209 -28.75 65.81 -21.34
CA GLY A 209 -29.65 66.53 -22.24
C GLY A 209 -30.59 67.47 -21.48
N ALA A 210 -31.21 66.98 -20.40
CA ALA A 210 -32.11 67.78 -19.56
C ALA A 210 -31.39 69.00 -18.92
N ILE A 211 -30.18 68.80 -18.40
CA ILE A 211 -29.34 69.88 -17.84
C ILE A 211 -29.05 70.94 -18.91
N THR A 212 -28.71 70.52 -20.14
CA THR A 212 -28.48 71.45 -21.26
C THR A 212 -29.74 72.25 -21.61
N GLY A 213 -30.91 71.61 -21.58
CA GLY A 213 -32.20 72.28 -21.76
C GLY A 213 -32.50 73.31 -20.67
N ILE A 214 -32.27 72.96 -19.40
CA ILE A 214 -32.45 73.87 -18.26
C ILE A 214 -31.49 75.06 -18.36
N ALA A 215 -30.23 74.83 -18.76
CA ALA A 215 -29.26 75.89 -18.99
C ALA A 215 -29.73 76.88 -20.06
N GLY A 216 -30.30 76.36 -21.15
CA GLY A 216 -30.90 77.17 -22.22
C GLY A 216 -32.07 78.02 -21.71
N ASN A 217 -33.03 77.39 -21.03
CA ASN A 217 -34.20 78.06 -20.47
C ASN A 217 -33.81 79.16 -19.45
N ALA A 218 -32.79 78.92 -18.63
CA ALA A 218 -32.33 79.91 -17.67
C ALA A 218 -31.71 81.14 -18.35
N ARG A 219 -30.93 80.92 -19.40
CA ARG A 219 -30.32 82.00 -20.20
C ARG A 219 -31.38 82.81 -20.95
N GLU A 220 -32.39 82.14 -21.50
CA GLU A 220 -33.53 82.80 -22.12
C GLU A 220 -34.33 83.62 -21.09
N GLY A 221 -34.62 83.05 -19.93
CA GLY A 221 -35.28 83.75 -18.82
C GLY A 221 -34.52 85.00 -18.36
N ALA A 222 -33.18 84.92 -18.27
CA ALA A 222 -32.34 86.08 -17.93
C ALA A 222 -32.42 87.18 -19.00
N THR A 223 -32.47 86.78 -20.28
CA THR A 223 -32.62 87.71 -21.42
C THR A 223 -33.98 88.42 -21.39
N VAL A 224 -35.06 87.66 -21.15
CA VAL A 224 -36.43 88.20 -21.02
C VAL A 224 -36.52 89.17 -19.84
N ALA A 225 -35.95 88.81 -18.68
CA ALA A 225 -35.90 89.70 -17.52
C ALA A 225 -35.12 90.99 -17.82
N GLY A 226 -33.99 90.91 -18.53
CA GLY A 226 -33.23 92.10 -18.96
C GLY A 226 -34.02 93.01 -19.90
N ASN A 227 -34.78 92.43 -20.84
CA ASN A 227 -35.66 93.18 -21.73
C ASN A 227 -36.82 93.86 -20.97
N ALA A 228 -37.44 93.14 -20.04
CA ALA A 228 -38.51 93.68 -19.20
C ALA A 228 -38.02 94.84 -18.31
N SER A 229 -36.81 94.72 -17.74
CA SER A 229 -36.20 95.77 -16.92
C SER A 229 -35.99 97.07 -17.72
N ARG A 230 -35.48 96.94 -18.95
CA ARG A 230 -35.32 98.08 -19.86
C ARG A 230 -36.66 98.74 -20.21
N ALA A 231 -37.67 97.95 -20.57
CA ALA A 231 -39.00 98.47 -20.88
C ALA A 231 -39.66 99.16 -19.66
N ALA A 232 -39.48 98.63 -18.45
CA ALA A 232 -39.94 99.26 -17.22
C ALA A 232 -39.22 100.61 -16.98
N GLY A 233 -37.90 100.67 -17.20
CA GLY A 233 -37.12 101.91 -17.12
C GLY A 233 -37.58 102.98 -18.11
N GLU A 234 -37.81 102.61 -19.37
CA GLU A 234 -38.35 103.51 -20.39
C GLU A 234 -39.74 104.04 -20.00
N THR A 235 -40.62 103.15 -19.53
CA THR A 235 -41.98 103.52 -19.09
C THR A 235 -41.94 104.48 -17.89
N SER A 236 -41.04 104.23 -16.93
CA SER A 236 -40.82 105.14 -15.79
C SER A 236 -40.39 106.53 -16.24
N GLY A 237 -39.53 106.61 -17.27
CA GLY A 237 -39.11 107.89 -17.86
C GLY A 237 -40.26 108.66 -18.51
N ILE A 238 -41.14 107.96 -19.24
CA ILE A 238 -42.35 108.55 -19.84
C ILE A 238 -43.29 109.09 -18.75
N MET A 239 -43.52 108.32 -17.68
CA MET A 239 -44.36 108.77 -16.55
C MET A 239 -43.77 109.99 -15.85
N ALA A 240 -42.46 110.02 -15.62
CA ALA A 240 -41.80 111.20 -15.05
C ALA A 240 -41.96 112.45 -15.93
N ALA A 241 -41.86 112.31 -17.26
CA ALA A 241 -42.10 113.40 -18.20
C ALA A 241 -43.56 113.88 -18.22
N LEU A 242 -44.51 112.95 -18.07
CA LEU A 242 -45.94 113.27 -17.94
C LEU A 242 -46.24 114.03 -16.64
N GLY A 243 -45.65 113.60 -15.52
CA GLY A 243 -45.78 114.27 -14.22
C GLY A 243 -45.25 115.70 -14.27
N LYS A 244 -44.08 115.91 -14.90
CA LYS A 244 -43.53 117.24 -15.13
C LYS A 244 -44.43 118.12 -16.00
N SER A 245 -44.95 117.56 -17.11
CA SER A 245 -45.90 118.28 -17.98
C SER A 245 -47.16 118.69 -17.23
N ALA A 246 -47.70 117.81 -16.37
CA ALA A 246 -48.87 118.11 -15.55
C ALA A 246 -48.57 119.20 -14.51
N GLU A 247 -47.38 119.22 -13.90
CA GLU A 247 -46.93 120.29 -13.00
C GLU A 247 -46.83 121.65 -13.72
N GLU A 248 -46.27 121.68 -14.94
CA GLU A 248 -46.19 122.88 -15.77
C GLU A 248 -47.58 123.41 -16.14
N ILE A 249 -48.51 122.53 -16.53
CA ILE A 249 -49.91 122.91 -16.80
C ILE A 249 -50.58 123.45 -15.53
N GLY A 250 -50.32 122.84 -14.37
CA GLY A 250 -50.81 123.31 -13.07
C GLY A 250 -50.35 124.74 -12.74
N LYS A 251 -49.08 125.05 -13.02
CA LYS A 251 -48.54 126.43 -12.86
C LYS A 251 -49.25 127.42 -13.77
N VAL A 252 -49.45 127.07 -15.04
CA VAL A 252 -50.15 127.93 -16.01
C VAL A 252 -51.61 128.15 -15.61
N THR A 253 -52.31 127.10 -15.18
CA THR A 253 -53.72 127.20 -14.75
C THR A 253 -53.89 128.06 -13.50
N ASN A 254 -52.97 127.98 -12.53
CA ASN A 254 -52.96 128.89 -11.37
C ASN A 254 -52.76 130.36 -11.77
N VAL A 255 -51.90 130.64 -12.75
CA VAL A 255 -51.73 132.00 -13.28
C VAL A 255 -53.01 132.50 -13.94
N ILE A 256 -53.67 131.67 -14.77
CA ILE A 256 -54.95 132.03 -15.40
C ILE A 256 -56.03 132.29 -14.34
N GLN A 257 -56.10 131.46 -13.30
CA GLN A 257 -57.04 131.66 -12.20
C GLN A 257 -56.79 132.99 -11.48
N THR A 258 -55.53 133.34 -11.24
CA THR A 258 -55.13 134.63 -10.64
C THR A 258 -55.52 135.81 -11.54
N ILE A 259 -55.27 135.71 -12.84
CA ILE A 259 -55.67 136.74 -13.82
C ILE A 259 -57.20 136.88 -13.86
N ALA A 260 -57.94 135.77 -13.84
CA ALA A 260 -59.40 135.80 -13.83
C ALA A 260 -59.96 136.46 -12.55
N GLN A 261 -59.37 136.19 -11.39
CA GLN A 261 -59.74 136.84 -10.13
C GLN A 261 -59.44 138.35 -10.15
N GLN A 262 -58.27 138.76 -10.66
CA GLN A 262 -57.93 140.17 -10.86
C GLN A 262 -58.88 140.86 -11.86
N THR A 263 -59.22 140.18 -12.95
CA THR A 263 -60.15 140.69 -13.97
C THR A 263 -61.55 140.87 -13.39
N ASN A 264 -62.02 139.92 -12.57
CA ASN A 264 -63.29 140.04 -11.84
C ASN A 264 -63.30 141.25 -10.88
N LEU A 265 -62.19 141.50 -10.17
CA LEU A 265 -62.03 142.68 -9.32
C LEU A 265 -62.02 143.99 -10.12
N LEU A 266 -61.28 144.04 -11.23
CA LEU A 266 -61.24 145.20 -12.12
C LEU A 266 -62.61 145.48 -12.74
N ALA A 267 -63.30 144.44 -13.21
CA ALA A 267 -64.64 144.55 -13.77
C ALA A 267 -65.68 144.98 -12.73
N LEU A 268 -65.54 144.52 -11.49
CA LEU A 268 -66.36 144.97 -10.37
C LEU A 268 -66.15 146.47 -10.09
N ASN A 269 -64.90 146.92 -10.02
CA ASN A 269 -64.58 148.34 -9.84
C ASN A 269 -65.12 149.19 -11.00
N ALA A 270 -65.00 148.71 -12.24
CA ALA A 270 -65.56 149.37 -13.42
C ALA A 270 -67.09 149.43 -13.40
N ALA A 271 -67.77 148.37 -12.93
CA ALA A 271 -69.22 148.36 -12.79
C ALA A 271 -69.70 149.35 -11.70
N ILE A 272 -68.94 149.50 -10.62
CA ILE A 272 -69.20 150.50 -9.56
C ILE A 272 -69.05 151.92 -10.13
N GLU A 273 -67.95 152.20 -10.84
CA GLU A 273 -67.71 153.53 -11.43
C GLU A 273 -68.72 153.87 -12.54
N ALA A 274 -69.11 152.88 -13.35
CA ALA A 274 -70.15 153.04 -14.35
C ALA A 274 -71.54 153.31 -13.73
N ALA A 275 -71.84 152.74 -12.56
CA ALA A 275 -73.04 153.06 -11.79
C ALA A 275 -72.98 154.48 -11.20
N SER A 276 -71.79 154.94 -10.79
CA SER A 276 -71.53 156.30 -10.30
C SER A 276 -71.78 157.38 -11.37
N ALA A 277 -71.46 157.09 -12.64
CA ALA A 277 -71.67 157.99 -13.77
C ALA A 277 -73.14 158.14 -14.25
N GLY A 278 -74.10 157.45 -13.62
CA GLY A 278 -75.54 157.59 -13.91
C GLY A 278 -75.94 157.16 -15.34
N GLU A 279 -76.78 157.95 -16.02
CA GLU A 279 -77.28 157.66 -17.38
C GLU A 279 -76.15 157.52 -18.42
N ALA A 280 -75.07 158.31 -18.29
CA ALA A 280 -73.94 158.27 -19.22
C ALA A 280 -73.10 156.98 -19.11
N GLY A 281 -73.18 156.27 -17.98
CA GLY A 281 -72.41 155.05 -17.69
C GLY A 281 -73.12 153.74 -18.04
N LYS A 282 -74.40 153.75 -18.44
CA LYS A 282 -75.21 152.53 -18.66
C LYS A 282 -74.56 151.52 -19.63
N GLY A 283 -73.99 151.99 -20.74
CA GLY A 283 -73.29 151.11 -21.70
C GLY A 283 -72.04 150.46 -21.11
N PHE A 284 -71.26 151.22 -20.33
CA PHE A 284 -70.09 150.70 -19.62
C PHE A 284 -70.47 149.72 -18.52
N ALA A 285 -71.58 149.94 -17.82
CA ALA A 285 -72.07 149.05 -16.77
C ALA A 285 -72.45 147.67 -17.32
N VAL A 286 -73.06 147.60 -18.51
CA VAL A 286 -73.38 146.33 -19.18
C VAL A 286 -72.11 145.56 -19.53
N VAL A 287 -71.13 146.22 -20.14
CA VAL A 287 -69.85 145.60 -20.50
C VAL A 287 -69.10 145.12 -19.25
N ALA A 288 -69.06 145.95 -18.19
CA ALA A 288 -68.38 145.58 -16.95
C ALA A 288 -69.02 144.36 -16.27
N ASN A 289 -70.36 144.25 -16.28
CA ASN A 289 -71.05 143.06 -15.76
C ASN A 289 -70.79 141.81 -16.60
N GLU A 290 -70.74 141.93 -17.93
CA GLU A 290 -70.42 140.80 -18.81
C GLU A 290 -68.98 140.31 -18.59
N VAL A 291 -68.02 141.22 -18.50
CA VAL A 291 -66.62 140.89 -18.19
C VAL A 291 -66.50 140.22 -16.81
N LYS A 292 -67.26 140.71 -15.82
CA LYS A 292 -67.32 140.12 -14.47
C LYS A 292 -67.83 138.67 -14.51
N GLU A 293 -68.90 138.38 -15.25
CA GLU A 293 -69.45 137.03 -15.35
C GLU A 293 -68.51 136.08 -16.12
N LEU A 294 -67.89 136.55 -17.21
CA LEU A 294 -66.85 135.82 -17.94
C LEU A 294 -65.64 135.49 -17.06
N ALA A 295 -65.21 136.43 -16.21
CA ALA A 295 -64.11 136.22 -15.26
C ALA A 295 -64.47 135.18 -14.19
N LYS A 296 -65.73 135.17 -13.72
CA LYS A 296 -66.24 134.16 -12.77
C LYS A 296 -66.31 132.77 -13.42
N GLN A 297 -66.82 132.67 -14.65
CA GLN A 297 -66.81 131.42 -15.42
C GLN A 297 -65.39 130.91 -15.64
N THR A 298 -64.44 131.80 -15.97
CA THR A 298 -63.02 131.45 -16.13
C THR A 298 -62.42 130.92 -14.82
N THR A 299 -62.77 131.52 -13.68
CA THR A 299 -62.33 131.04 -12.35
C THR A 299 -62.88 129.65 -12.04
N ALA A 300 -64.15 129.39 -12.35
CA ALA A 300 -64.75 128.07 -12.16
C ALA A 300 -64.10 127.01 -13.08
N ALA A 301 -63.96 127.32 -14.37
CA ALA A 301 -63.35 126.42 -15.34
C ALA A 301 -61.88 126.10 -15.01
N THR A 302 -61.10 127.08 -14.56
CA THR A 302 -59.71 126.85 -14.12
C THR A 302 -59.63 126.02 -12.84
N GLY A 303 -60.59 126.15 -11.91
CA GLY A 303 -60.70 125.27 -10.74
C GLY A 303 -60.96 123.81 -11.11
N ASP A 304 -61.85 123.56 -12.08
CA ASP A 304 -62.12 122.22 -12.61
C ASP A 304 -60.89 121.62 -13.30
N ILE A 305 -60.17 122.42 -14.11
CA ILE A 305 -58.92 121.97 -14.73
C ILE A 305 -57.87 121.64 -13.66
N THR A 306 -57.73 122.48 -12.63
CA THR A 306 -56.80 122.24 -11.52
C THR A 306 -57.07 120.91 -10.83
N THR A 307 -58.34 120.59 -10.56
CA THR A 307 -58.76 119.30 -9.98
C THR A 307 -58.39 118.12 -10.89
N LYS A 308 -58.58 118.26 -12.21
CA LYS A 308 -58.18 117.23 -13.18
C LYS A 308 -56.67 117.04 -13.26
N ILE A 309 -55.89 118.13 -13.22
CA ILE A 309 -54.43 118.08 -13.21
C ILE A 309 -53.91 117.39 -11.94
N GLN A 310 -54.49 117.68 -10.77
CA GLN A 310 -54.16 116.98 -9.52
C GLN A 310 -54.40 115.47 -9.66
N GLY A 311 -55.54 115.06 -10.22
CA GLY A 311 -55.83 113.65 -10.48
C GLY A 311 -54.84 112.99 -11.46
N ILE A 312 -54.37 113.73 -12.47
CA ILE A 312 -53.33 113.24 -13.40
C ILE A 312 -52.00 113.06 -12.66
N GLN A 313 -51.60 114.02 -11.81
CA GLN A 313 -50.37 113.94 -11.01
C GLN A 313 -50.40 112.74 -10.06
N ASP A 314 -51.49 112.58 -9.31
CA ASP A 314 -51.67 111.48 -8.35
C ASP A 314 -51.63 110.11 -9.05
N ASN A 315 -52.32 109.97 -10.19
CA ASN A 315 -52.31 108.74 -10.97
C ASN A 315 -50.93 108.45 -11.59
N THR A 316 -50.21 109.49 -12.03
CA THR A 316 -48.85 109.35 -12.56
C THR A 316 -47.89 108.88 -11.48
N GLN A 317 -47.98 109.44 -10.26
CA GLN A 317 -47.16 109.02 -9.13
C GLN A 317 -47.43 107.55 -8.77
N ARG A 318 -48.70 107.15 -8.69
CA ARG A 318 -49.08 105.75 -8.45
C ARG A 318 -48.56 104.80 -9.53
N ALA A 319 -48.54 105.24 -10.80
CA ALA A 319 -47.97 104.46 -11.89
C ALA A 319 -46.45 104.29 -11.74
N VAL A 320 -45.73 105.36 -11.37
CA VAL A 320 -44.28 105.29 -11.09
C VAL A 320 -43.98 104.32 -9.94
N ASP A 321 -44.74 104.37 -8.86
CA ASP A 321 -44.56 103.47 -7.71
C ASP A 321 -44.78 102.00 -8.13
N ALA A 322 -45.83 101.73 -8.92
CA ALA A 322 -46.09 100.38 -9.45
C ALA A 322 -44.97 99.89 -10.39
N ILE A 323 -44.43 100.76 -11.25
CA ILE A 323 -43.30 100.42 -12.13
C ILE A 323 -42.03 100.11 -11.31
N ARG A 324 -41.81 100.83 -10.20
CA ARG A 324 -40.70 100.56 -9.29
C ARG A 324 -40.80 99.17 -8.67
N ASP A 325 -41.99 98.80 -8.20
CA ASP A 325 -42.23 97.47 -7.61
C ASP A 325 -42.03 96.35 -8.65
N ILE A 326 -42.51 96.56 -9.88
CA ILE A 326 -42.26 95.65 -11.02
C ILE A 326 -40.75 95.50 -11.28
N THR A 327 -39.99 96.60 -11.22
CA THR A 327 -38.53 96.58 -11.45
C THR A 327 -37.80 95.76 -10.38
N VAL A 328 -38.24 95.83 -9.12
CA VAL A 328 -37.71 94.99 -8.03
C VAL A 328 -37.96 93.51 -8.31
N ILE A 329 -39.18 93.16 -8.73
CA ILE A 329 -39.54 91.77 -9.08
C ILE A 329 -38.68 91.26 -10.26
N ILE A 330 -38.51 92.06 -11.31
CA ILE A 330 -37.69 91.69 -12.48
C ILE A 330 -36.23 91.47 -12.10
N THR A 331 -35.68 92.34 -11.24
CA THR A 331 -34.31 92.18 -10.71
C THR A 331 -34.18 90.85 -9.98
N LYS A 332 -35.19 90.50 -9.15
CA LYS A 332 -35.20 89.23 -8.44
C LYS A 332 -35.27 88.03 -9.38
N ILE A 333 -36.04 88.13 -10.45
CA ILE A 333 -36.08 87.09 -11.50
C ILE A 333 -34.69 86.91 -12.10
N ASN A 334 -33.99 87.99 -12.45
CA ASN A 334 -32.63 87.90 -13.02
C ASN A 334 -31.63 87.23 -12.06
N GLU A 335 -31.66 87.58 -10.77
CA GLU A 335 -30.85 86.92 -9.74
C GLU A 335 -31.12 85.41 -9.67
N LEU A 336 -32.39 85.01 -9.70
CA LEU A 336 -32.77 83.60 -9.67
C LEU A 336 -32.28 82.84 -10.90
N GLN A 337 -32.28 83.46 -12.09
CA GLN A 337 -31.74 82.83 -13.30
C GLN A 337 -30.22 82.62 -13.22
N ASN A 338 -29.48 83.57 -12.64
CA ASN A 338 -28.05 83.42 -12.40
C ASN A 338 -27.77 82.28 -11.41
N LEU A 339 -28.58 82.16 -10.37
CA LEU A 339 -28.48 81.06 -9.41
C LEU A 339 -28.75 79.70 -10.08
N ILE A 340 -29.79 79.59 -10.91
CA ILE A 340 -30.07 78.38 -11.69
C ILE A 340 -28.88 78.03 -12.58
N SER A 341 -28.27 79.00 -13.26
CA SER A 341 -27.08 78.77 -14.10
C SER A 341 -25.91 78.21 -13.29
N SER A 342 -25.70 78.69 -12.06
CA SER A 342 -24.66 78.16 -11.17
C SER A 342 -24.96 76.72 -10.73
N MET A 343 -26.22 76.41 -10.41
CA MET A 343 -26.61 75.04 -10.04
C MET A 343 -26.47 74.06 -11.20
N VAL A 344 -26.82 74.50 -12.42
CA VAL A 344 -26.64 73.73 -13.66
C VAL A 344 -25.17 73.37 -13.88
N ASP A 345 -24.24 74.30 -13.65
CA ASP A 345 -22.81 74.04 -13.79
C ASP A 345 -22.33 73.00 -12.77
N GLN A 346 -22.75 73.13 -11.51
CA GLN A 346 -22.46 72.12 -10.48
C GLN A 346 -23.03 70.75 -10.84
N GLN A 347 -24.29 70.70 -11.28
CA GLN A 347 -24.95 69.45 -11.66
C GLN A 347 -24.29 68.80 -12.89
N THR A 348 -23.78 69.60 -13.83
CA THR A 348 -23.00 69.12 -14.97
C THR A 348 -21.75 68.39 -14.51
N ARG A 349 -20.99 68.97 -13.58
CA ARG A 349 -19.78 68.36 -13.02
C ARG A 349 -20.08 67.05 -12.29
N SER A 350 -21.10 67.04 -11.42
CA SER A 350 -21.51 65.80 -10.74
C SER A 350 -21.97 64.71 -11.71
N THR A 351 -22.68 65.08 -12.78
CA THR A 351 -23.11 64.13 -13.81
C THR A 351 -21.90 63.53 -14.56
N GLN A 352 -20.88 64.34 -14.86
CA GLN A 352 -19.64 63.89 -15.48
C GLN A 352 -18.85 62.93 -14.57
N GLU A 353 -18.77 63.23 -13.27
CA GLU A 353 -18.14 62.35 -12.29
C GLU A 353 -18.87 60.99 -12.20
N ILE A 354 -20.20 61.00 -12.16
CA ILE A 354 -20.99 59.75 -12.16
C ILE A 354 -20.74 58.96 -13.46
N SER A 355 -20.70 59.63 -14.62
CA SER A 355 -20.40 58.98 -15.90
C SER A 355 -19.00 58.34 -15.92
N ARG A 356 -18.00 59.00 -15.33
CA ARG A 356 -16.67 58.41 -15.15
C ARG A 356 -16.72 57.16 -14.27
N ASN A 357 -17.38 57.24 -13.12
CA ASN A 357 -17.51 56.10 -12.19
C ASN A 357 -18.24 54.91 -12.83
N VAL A 358 -19.26 55.17 -13.67
CA VAL A 358 -19.94 54.12 -14.44
C VAL A 358 -18.98 53.46 -15.44
N THR A 359 -18.13 54.24 -16.10
CA THR A 359 -17.12 53.71 -17.04
C THR A 359 -16.10 52.82 -16.32
N GLU A 360 -15.62 53.25 -15.15
CA GLU A 360 -14.73 52.43 -14.30
C GLU A 360 -15.42 51.15 -13.82
N ALA A 361 -16.69 51.23 -13.41
CA ALA A 361 -17.47 50.07 -13.01
C ALA A 361 -17.66 49.06 -14.17
N VAL A 362 -17.88 49.54 -15.40
CA VAL A 362 -17.93 48.68 -16.60
C VAL A 362 -16.59 47.98 -16.82
N ALA A 363 -15.46 48.67 -16.65
CA ALA A 363 -14.15 48.04 -16.76
C ALA A 363 -13.95 46.94 -15.71
N GLY A 364 -14.33 47.20 -14.45
CA GLY A 364 -14.28 46.21 -13.36
C GLY A 364 -15.16 44.98 -13.62
N ILE A 365 -16.34 45.17 -14.20
CA ILE A 365 -17.23 44.06 -14.61
C ILE A 365 -16.58 43.18 -15.67
N ASN A 366 -15.91 43.78 -16.67
CA ASN A 366 -15.21 43.01 -17.69
C ASN A 366 -14.04 42.20 -17.11
N GLU A 367 -13.35 42.74 -16.11
CA GLU A 367 -12.32 42.01 -15.38
C GLU A 367 -12.90 40.84 -14.56
N ILE A 368 -14.04 41.07 -13.88
CA ILE A 368 -14.78 40.00 -13.19
C ILE A 368 -15.18 38.90 -14.18
N ALA A 369 -15.74 39.26 -15.34
CA ALA A 369 -16.12 38.29 -16.37
C ALA A 369 -14.92 37.44 -16.84
N LYS A 370 -13.76 38.06 -17.01
CA LYS A 370 -12.50 37.35 -17.34
C LYS A 370 -12.09 36.38 -16.23
N ASN A 371 -12.11 36.84 -14.97
CA ASN A 371 -11.74 36.01 -13.82
C ASN A 371 -12.68 34.81 -13.65
N ILE A 372 -13.98 34.96 -13.94
CA ILE A 372 -14.95 33.87 -13.97
C ILE A 372 -14.58 32.84 -15.03
N SER A 373 -14.28 33.29 -16.25
CA SER A 373 -13.87 32.39 -17.34
C SER A 373 -12.61 31.60 -16.98
N GLN A 374 -11.60 32.26 -16.40
CA GLN A 374 -10.36 31.61 -15.96
C GLN A 374 -10.59 30.62 -14.82
N SER A 375 -11.46 30.97 -13.86
CA SER A 375 -11.80 30.10 -12.74
C SER A 375 -12.60 28.87 -13.19
N ALA A 376 -13.52 29.03 -14.14
CA ALA A 376 -14.25 27.93 -14.76
C ALA A 376 -13.31 27.00 -15.54
N GLU A 377 -12.32 27.54 -16.25
CA GLU A 377 -11.28 26.75 -16.91
C GLU A 377 -10.43 25.98 -15.89
N GLY A 378 -10.02 26.63 -14.79
CA GLY A 378 -9.29 25.99 -13.68
C GLY A 378 -10.09 24.85 -13.04
N ALA A 379 -11.38 25.03 -12.79
CA ALA A 379 -12.26 23.98 -12.27
C ALA A 379 -12.36 22.79 -13.25
N ASN A 380 -12.46 23.05 -14.56
CA ASN A 380 -12.45 21.98 -15.57
C ASN A 380 -11.11 21.22 -15.60
N GLN A 381 -9.98 21.92 -15.44
CA GLN A 381 -8.67 21.28 -15.35
C GLN A 381 -8.56 20.39 -14.11
N VAL A 382 -9.02 20.87 -12.95
CA VAL A 382 -9.08 20.10 -11.71
C VAL A 382 -9.92 18.84 -11.92
N SER A 383 -11.12 18.96 -12.52
CA SER A 383 -11.98 17.80 -12.83
C SER A 383 -11.29 16.76 -13.71
N ARG A 384 -10.51 17.17 -14.72
CA ARG A 384 -9.71 16.24 -15.55
C ARG A 384 -8.62 15.54 -14.73
N SER A 385 -7.87 16.29 -13.92
CA SER A 385 -6.82 15.71 -13.08
C SER A 385 -7.39 14.73 -12.05
N ILE A 386 -8.58 14.99 -11.50
CA ILE A 386 -9.28 14.05 -10.63
C ILE A 386 -9.58 12.74 -11.37
N GLY A 387 -10.01 12.79 -12.63
CA GLY A 387 -10.23 11.60 -13.46
C GLY A 387 -8.96 10.76 -13.67
N GLU A 388 -7.83 11.42 -13.89
CA GLU A 388 -6.52 10.76 -14.00
C GLU A 388 -6.08 10.12 -12.67
N ILE A 389 -6.20 10.85 -11.56
CA ILE A 389 -5.87 10.35 -10.22
C ILE A 389 -6.81 9.18 -9.84
N ALA A 390 -8.08 9.23 -10.20
CA ALA A 390 -9.04 8.14 -9.94
C ALA A 390 -8.65 6.86 -10.67
N THR A 391 -8.17 6.99 -11.91
CA THR A 391 -7.65 5.85 -12.68
C THR A 391 -6.39 5.28 -12.01
N GLY A 392 -5.44 6.14 -11.62
CA GLY A 392 -4.24 5.73 -10.91
C GLY A 392 -4.52 5.06 -9.55
N ALA A 393 -5.48 5.59 -8.79
CA ALA A 393 -5.90 5.00 -7.51
C ALA A 393 -6.52 3.61 -7.70
N ASN A 394 -7.30 3.42 -8.77
CA ASN A 394 -7.87 2.12 -9.12
C ASN A 394 -6.79 1.10 -9.52
N ASP A 395 -5.76 1.53 -10.27
CA ASP A 395 -4.61 0.69 -10.62
C ASP A 395 -3.81 0.28 -9.37
N VAL A 396 -3.60 1.21 -8.43
CA VAL A 396 -2.96 0.90 -7.14
C VAL A 396 -3.79 -0.11 -6.35
N ALA A 397 -5.11 0.09 -6.24
CA ALA A 397 -5.99 -0.84 -5.54
C ALA A 397 -5.94 -2.26 -6.15
N LYS A 398 -5.90 -2.37 -7.47
CA LYS A 398 -5.72 -3.64 -8.19
C LYS A 398 -4.37 -4.29 -7.85
N ASN A 399 -3.27 -3.53 -7.93
CA ASN A 399 -1.94 -4.03 -7.63
C ASN A 399 -1.80 -4.49 -6.16
N VAL A 400 -2.46 -3.79 -5.24
CA VAL A 400 -2.55 -4.17 -3.82
C VAL A 400 -3.27 -5.51 -3.66
N ALA A 401 -4.40 -5.73 -4.35
CA ALA A 401 -5.12 -6.99 -4.30
C ALA A 401 -4.29 -8.16 -4.86
N GLU A 402 -3.57 -7.93 -5.96
CA GLU A 402 -2.65 -8.92 -6.54
C GLU A 402 -1.48 -9.23 -5.58
N ALA A 403 -0.87 -8.21 -4.96
CA ALA A 403 0.19 -8.38 -3.99
C ALA A 403 -0.28 -9.12 -2.72
N ALA A 404 -1.47 -8.81 -2.22
CA ALA A 404 -2.08 -9.51 -1.08
C ALA A 404 -2.27 -11.00 -1.37
N SER A 405 -2.76 -11.32 -2.57
CA SER A 405 -2.91 -12.71 -3.04
C SER A 405 -1.55 -13.43 -3.11
N ALA A 406 -0.53 -12.77 -3.67
CA ALA A 406 0.82 -13.32 -3.77
C ALA A 406 1.48 -13.57 -2.40
N VAL A 407 1.29 -12.65 -1.43
CA VAL A 407 1.75 -12.83 -0.05
C VAL A 407 1.05 -14.02 0.62
N ASN A 408 -0.25 -14.20 0.37
CA ASN A 408 -0.99 -15.33 0.92
C ASN A 408 -0.51 -16.68 0.34
N ASP A 409 -0.24 -16.74 -0.97
CA ASP A 409 0.36 -17.92 -1.62
C ASP A 409 1.79 -18.20 -1.10
N LEU A 410 2.60 -17.15 -0.92
CA LEU A 410 3.93 -17.27 -0.31
C LEU A 410 3.86 -17.85 1.10
N ASN A 411 2.93 -17.38 1.93
CA ASN A 411 2.72 -17.88 3.28
C ASN A 411 2.28 -19.36 3.30
N ALA A 412 1.43 -19.77 2.35
CA ALA A 412 1.04 -21.18 2.20
C ALA A 412 2.26 -22.06 1.86
N LYS A 413 3.09 -21.63 0.90
CA LYS A 413 4.32 -22.34 0.51
C LYS A 413 5.38 -22.37 1.62
N LEU A 414 5.48 -21.30 2.42
CA LEU A 414 6.36 -21.27 3.59
C LEU A 414 5.93 -22.30 4.63
N CYS A 415 4.63 -22.43 4.88
CA CYS A 415 4.09 -23.45 5.78
C CYS A 415 4.46 -24.85 5.30
N GLU A 416 4.27 -25.15 4.01
CA GLU A 416 4.68 -26.41 3.40
C GLU A 416 6.19 -26.67 3.57
N ASN A 417 7.04 -25.69 3.25
CA ASN A 417 8.49 -25.79 3.43
C ASN A 417 8.89 -26.01 4.89
N THR A 418 8.26 -25.34 5.85
CA THR A 418 8.54 -25.57 7.29
C THR A 418 8.17 -26.99 7.72
N VAL A 419 7.06 -27.54 7.22
CA VAL A 419 6.64 -28.92 7.50
C VAL A 419 7.66 -29.90 6.89
N MET A 420 8.02 -29.72 5.62
CA MET A 420 9.00 -30.56 4.93
C MET A 420 10.40 -30.51 5.57
N ALA A 421 10.85 -29.32 6.00
CA ALA A 421 12.12 -29.15 6.71
C ALA A 421 12.10 -29.87 8.06
N THR A 422 11.00 -29.77 8.81
CA THR A 422 10.84 -30.48 10.09
C THR A 422 10.85 -31.99 9.92
N GLU A 423 10.19 -32.50 8.88
CA GLU A 423 10.22 -33.94 8.55
C GLU A 423 11.62 -34.39 8.12
N SER A 424 12.31 -33.63 7.25
CA SER A 424 13.68 -33.93 6.84
C SER A 424 14.65 -33.90 8.02
N SER A 425 14.54 -32.92 8.93
CA SER A 425 15.33 -32.87 10.17
C SER A 425 15.11 -34.13 11.04
N ARG A 426 13.87 -34.66 11.10
CA ARG A 426 13.60 -35.94 11.77
C ARG A 426 14.24 -37.13 11.05
N TYR A 427 14.17 -37.20 9.72
CA TYR A 427 14.81 -38.26 8.94
C TYR A 427 16.34 -38.24 9.08
N THR A 428 16.95 -37.07 8.92
CA THR A 428 18.41 -36.88 9.05
C THR A 428 18.89 -37.22 10.46
N ARG A 429 18.13 -36.83 11.50
CA ARG A 429 18.44 -37.22 12.88
C ARG A 429 18.39 -38.73 13.09
N ARG A 430 17.32 -39.39 12.63
CA ARG A 430 17.20 -40.86 12.70
C ARG A 430 18.31 -41.56 11.93
N ALA A 431 18.67 -41.08 10.75
CA ALA A 431 19.77 -41.61 9.96
C ALA A 431 21.11 -41.45 10.68
N SER A 432 21.36 -40.29 11.30
CA SER A 432 22.58 -40.05 12.09
C SER A 432 22.67 -40.96 13.32
N GLU A 433 21.57 -41.11 14.07
CA GLU A 433 21.46 -42.03 15.21
C GLU A 433 21.68 -43.49 14.78
N ALA A 434 21.08 -43.91 13.65
CA ALA A 434 21.28 -45.24 13.07
C ALA A 434 22.74 -45.46 12.64
N SER A 435 23.36 -44.51 11.92
CA SER A 435 24.77 -44.60 11.53
C SER A 435 25.71 -44.63 12.75
N ALA A 436 25.39 -43.91 13.82
CA ALA A 436 26.15 -43.97 15.08
C ALA A 436 26.06 -45.37 15.72
N SER A 437 24.85 -45.93 15.82
CA SER A 437 24.64 -47.28 16.36
C SER A 437 25.30 -48.36 15.51
N THR A 438 25.23 -48.28 14.18
CA THR A 438 25.89 -49.24 13.29
C THR A 438 27.41 -49.13 13.39
N ARG A 439 27.97 -47.92 13.56
CA ARG A 439 29.41 -47.72 13.80
C ARG A 439 29.87 -48.36 15.10
N GLU A 440 29.12 -48.19 16.18
CA GLU A 440 29.40 -48.82 17.48
C GLU A 440 29.39 -50.36 17.37
N ARG A 441 28.35 -50.93 16.75
CA ARG A 441 28.29 -52.38 16.48
C ARG A 441 29.43 -52.89 15.60
N MET A 442 29.89 -52.10 14.63
CA MET A 442 31.06 -52.48 13.82
C MET A 442 32.36 -52.44 14.60
N GLN A 443 32.53 -51.50 15.53
CA GLN A 443 33.68 -51.50 16.42
C GLN A 443 33.69 -52.75 17.30
N GLU A 444 32.54 -53.14 17.86
CA GLU A 444 32.40 -54.40 18.61
C GLU A 444 32.70 -55.62 17.72
N MET A 445 32.20 -55.63 16.49
CA MET A 445 32.44 -56.73 15.54
C MET A 445 33.90 -56.82 15.12
N MET A 446 34.61 -55.70 14.92
CA MET A 446 36.06 -55.70 14.66
C MET A 446 36.84 -56.32 15.83
N VAL A 447 36.47 -56.01 17.08
CA VAL A 447 37.10 -56.61 18.26
C VAL A 447 36.82 -58.12 18.30
N ALA A 448 35.62 -58.57 17.94
CA ALA A 448 35.28 -59.99 17.88
C ALA A 448 36.03 -60.73 16.76
N VAL A 449 36.16 -60.11 15.58
CA VAL A 449 36.95 -60.64 14.45
C VAL A 449 38.43 -60.79 14.83
N ASP A 450 39.00 -59.79 15.52
CA ASP A 450 40.38 -59.85 16.02
C ASP A 450 40.59 -61.00 17.03
N GLN A 451 39.60 -61.24 17.91
CA GLN A 451 39.60 -62.40 18.81
C GLN A 451 39.52 -63.73 18.05
N ILE A 452 38.75 -63.82 16.96
CA ILE A 452 38.67 -65.02 16.13
C ILE A 452 40.00 -65.26 15.40
N CYS A 453 40.63 -64.21 14.86
CA CYS A 453 41.97 -64.27 14.28
C CYS A 453 43.00 -64.87 15.25
N ASP A 454 42.94 -64.50 16.54
CA ASP A 454 43.81 -65.07 17.57
C ASP A 454 43.53 -66.57 17.81
N VAL A 455 42.25 -66.99 17.82
CA VAL A 455 41.85 -68.41 17.94
C VAL A 455 42.31 -69.22 16.72
N VAL A 456 42.22 -68.67 15.51
CA VAL A 456 42.72 -69.33 14.29
C VAL A 456 44.23 -69.55 14.35
N ARG A 457 45.00 -68.55 14.81
CA ARG A 457 46.44 -68.67 15.03
C ARG A 457 46.81 -69.76 16.04
N GLU A 458 45.99 -69.97 17.06
CA GLU A 458 46.13 -71.09 18.02
C GLU A 458 45.80 -72.45 17.37
N LEU A 459 44.73 -72.54 16.58
CA LEU A 459 44.33 -73.77 15.89
C LEU A 459 45.36 -74.23 14.85
N GLU A 460 45.97 -73.31 14.10
CA GLU A 460 47.05 -73.62 13.15
C GLU A 460 48.28 -74.20 13.86
N LYS A 461 48.68 -73.63 15.01
CA LYS A 461 49.76 -74.19 15.85
C LYS A 461 49.44 -75.61 16.33
N MET A 462 48.19 -75.87 16.73
CA MET A 462 47.79 -77.22 17.14
C MET A 462 47.80 -78.22 15.97
N SER A 463 47.38 -77.79 14.76
CA SER A 463 47.43 -78.62 13.55
C SER A 463 48.85 -79.11 13.25
N GLU A 464 49.85 -78.22 13.31
CA GLU A 464 51.27 -78.57 13.11
C GLU A 464 51.78 -79.60 14.12
N THR A 465 51.31 -79.55 15.36
CA THR A 465 51.69 -80.55 16.39
C THR A 465 51.05 -81.92 16.19
N VAL A 466 49.88 -82.00 15.54
CA VAL A 466 49.14 -83.28 15.33
C VAL A 466 49.53 -83.96 14.01
N GLY A 467 50.06 -83.21 13.04
CA GLY A 467 50.48 -83.74 11.72
C GLY A 467 51.86 -84.39 11.64
N ALA A 468 52.65 -84.41 12.71
CA ALA A 468 54.01 -84.95 12.68
C ALA A 468 54.02 -86.50 12.62
N PRO A 469 54.66 -87.14 11.61
CA PRO A 469 54.76 -88.60 11.56
C PRO A 469 55.68 -89.11 12.67
N ALA A 470 55.14 -89.95 13.56
CA ALA A 470 55.93 -90.70 14.55
C ALA A 470 56.88 -91.68 13.83
N THR A 471 58.07 -91.21 13.49
CA THR A 471 59.19 -92.04 13.05
C THR A 471 60.21 -92.12 14.20
N SER A 472 60.66 -93.35 14.47
CA SER A 472 61.78 -93.74 15.34
C SER A 472 61.60 -93.74 16.86
N ALA A 473 61.64 -94.95 17.45
CA ALA A 473 62.60 -95.29 18.52
C ALA A 473 62.75 -96.83 18.61
N PRO A 474 63.92 -97.37 19.00
CA PRO A 474 64.45 -98.63 18.47
C PRO A 474 64.43 -99.85 19.43
N ALA A 475 64.57 -101.02 18.80
CA ALA A 475 64.85 -102.39 19.29
C ALA A 475 63.76 -103.10 20.13
#